data_AF-A0A9E4I2X5-F1
#
_entry.id   AF-A0A9E4I2X5-F1
#
_cell.length_a   1.000
_cell.length_b   1.000
_cell.length_c   1.000
_cell.angle_alpha   90.00
_cell.angle_beta   90.00
_cell.angle_gamma   90.00
#
_symmetry.space_group_name_H-M   'P 1'
#
loop_
_entity.id
_entity.type
_entity.pdbx_description
1 polymer ?
#
loop_
_entity_poly.entity_id
_entity_poly.type
_entity_poly.pdbx_seq_one_letter_code
_entity_poly.pdbx_strand_id
1 'polypeptide(L)'
;MRTIEAVKTLAEWDRSGWSVFTLPDLRKLFPHQSDKTLSESLRRMVRQGVLERVANGVFVNPLSGHSRVGLFERIASAIRCGEYNYISLESALSEWGVISQVPQAYLTVMTTGRKGTFRTPYGVIEFTHTKRSPADIARNTIERGRPLQIATAPAALRDLRRVGRNLHLVDLEALQEYIDAKEQAS
;
A
#
# COMPACT_ATOMS: atom_id res chain seq x y z
N MET A 1 29.26 -7.23 1.55
CA MET A 1 28.84 -6.18 0.61
C MET A 1 29.39 -4.83 1.05
N ARG A 2 30.05 -4.12 0.14
CA ARG A 2 30.48 -2.73 0.37
C ARG A 2 29.27 -1.81 0.25
N THR A 3 29.17 -0.78 1.10
CA THR A 3 28.02 0.15 1.05
C THR A 3 27.83 0.79 -0.33
N ILE A 4 28.93 1.07 -1.04
CA ILE A 4 28.88 1.68 -2.39
C ILE A 4 28.22 0.78 -3.45
N GLU A 5 28.40 -0.54 -3.32
CA GLU A 5 27.79 -1.53 -4.21
C GLU A 5 26.27 -1.56 -3.99
N ALA A 6 25.86 -1.59 -2.72
CA ALA A 6 24.46 -1.57 -2.33
C ALA A 6 23.74 -0.32 -2.84
N VAL A 7 24.36 0.85 -2.67
CA VAL A 7 23.82 2.13 -3.16
C VAL A 7 23.66 2.13 -4.69
N LYS A 8 24.65 1.61 -5.42
CA LYS A 8 24.56 1.50 -6.89
C LYS A 8 23.41 0.61 -7.33
N THR A 9 23.28 -0.57 -6.72
CA THR A 9 22.16 -1.49 -7.00
C THR A 9 20.82 -0.84 -6.69
N LEU A 10 20.66 -0.20 -5.53
CA LEU A 10 19.41 0.47 -5.18
C LEU A 10 19.08 1.63 -6.13
N ALA A 11 20.09 2.39 -6.59
CA ALA A 11 19.90 3.46 -7.56
C ALA A 11 19.53 2.93 -8.96
N GLU A 12 20.03 1.78 -9.36
CA GLU A 12 19.63 1.10 -10.60
C GLU A 12 18.15 0.70 -10.58
N TRP A 13 17.68 0.10 -9.49
CA TRP A 13 16.27 -0.24 -9.31
C TRP A 13 15.38 0.99 -9.16
N ASP A 14 15.89 2.02 -8.49
CA ASP A 14 15.18 3.29 -8.40
C ASP A 14 14.91 3.84 -9.80
N ARG A 15 15.89 3.87 -10.71
CA ARG A 15 15.68 4.32 -12.10
C ARG A 15 14.58 3.55 -12.87
N SER A 16 14.28 2.33 -12.46
CA SER A 16 13.17 1.52 -13.01
C SER A 16 11.83 1.79 -12.29
N GLY A 17 11.78 2.79 -11.42
CA GLY A 17 10.63 3.17 -10.60
C GLY A 17 10.44 2.34 -9.33
N TRP A 18 11.40 1.48 -8.96
CA TRP A 18 11.28 0.56 -7.82
C TRP A 18 12.03 1.06 -6.59
N SER A 19 11.30 1.39 -5.53
CA SER A 19 11.85 1.99 -4.30
C SER A 19 11.47 1.28 -3.00
N VAL A 20 10.62 0.24 -3.07
CA VAL A 20 10.16 -0.54 -1.89
C VAL A 20 10.60 -1.99 -2.05
N PHE A 21 11.39 -2.50 -1.12
CA PHE A 21 11.98 -3.82 -1.19
C PHE A 21 11.53 -4.70 -0.02
N THR A 22 11.12 -5.92 -0.32
CA THR A 22 10.96 -6.95 0.70
C THR A 22 12.30 -7.63 1.01
N LEU A 23 12.40 -8.32 2.16
CA LEU A 23 13.58 -9.12 2.49
C LEU A 23 13.86 -10.20 1.41
N PRO A 24 12.85 -10.92 0.86
CA PRO A 24 13.05 -11.76 -0.31
C PRO A 24 13.62 -11.05 -1.53
N ASP A 25 13.19 -9.82 -1.83
CA ASP A 25 13.76 -9.04 -2.94
C ASP A 25 15.25 -8.76 -2.68
N LEU A 26 15.58 -8.28 -1.48
CA LEU A 26 16.96 -7.99 -1.09
C LEU A 26 17.86 -9.24 -1.12
N ARG A 27 17.32 -10.42 -0.80
CA ARG A 27 18.04 -11.69 -0.97
C ARG A 27 18.36 -11.98 -2.43
N LYS A 28 17.43 -11.69 -3.35
CA LYS A 28 17.65 -11.84 -4.80
C LYS A 28 18.62 -10.81 -5.35
N LEU A 29 18.60 -9.58 -4.83
CA LEU A 29 19.53 -8.52 -5.23
C LEU A 29 20.96 -8.76 -4.78
N PHE A 30 21.14 -9.46 -3.66
CA PHE A 30 22.46 -9.74 -3.09
C PHE A 30 22.67 -11.26 -2.88
N PRO A 31 22.62 -12.08 -3.96
CA PRO A 31 22.54 -13.54 -3.86
C PRO A 31 23.79 -14.20 -3.28
N HIS A 32 24.93 -13.50 -3.30
CA HIS A 32 26.20 -13.98 -2.75
C HIS A 32 26.31 -13.81 -1.23
N GLN A 33 25.35 -13.16 -0.58
CA GLN A 33 25.35 -13.00 0.88
C GLN A 33 24.58 -14.14 1.53
N SER A 34 25.19 -14.81 2.52
CA SER A 34 24.43 -15.67 3.42
C SER A 34 23.40 -14.87 4.23
N ASP A 35 22.35 -15.53 4.70
CA ASP A 35 21.27 -14.89 5.48
C ASP A 35 21.77 -14.04 6.66
N LYS A 36 22.76 -14.57 7.41
CA LYS A 36 23.39 -13.85 8.52
C LYS A 36 24.09 -12.57 8.03
N THR A 37 24.89 -12.71 6.97
CA THR A 37 25.68 -11.61 6.39
C THR A 37 24.80 -10.52 5.78
N LEU A 38 23.69 -10.93 5.14
CA LEU A 38 22.68 -10.01 4.60
C LEU A 38 22.00 -9.26 5.74
N SER A 39 21.55 -9.95 6.80
CA SER A 39 20.92 -9.32 7.97
C SER A 39 21.80 -8.25 8.61
N GLU A 40 23.09 -8.53 8.81
CA GLU A 40 24.06 -7.56 9.31
C GLU A 40 24.28 -6.38 8.35
N SER A 41 24.31 -6.66 7.04
CA SER A 41 24.43 -5.63 6.02
C SER A 41 23.21 -4.70 5.97
N LEU A 42 22.00 -5.25 6.04
CA LEU A 42 20.76 -4.48 6.09
C LEU A 42 20.69 -3.61 7.35
N ARG A 43 21.07 -4.16 8.52
CA ARG A 43 21.16 -3.37 9.77
C ARG A 43 22.13 -2.19 9.63
N ARG A 44 23.28 -2.40 8.97
CA ARG A 44 24.24 -1.32 8.70
C ARG A 44 23.66 -0.28 7.74
N MET A 45 23.03 -0.70 6.64
CA MET A 45 22.41 0.20 5.67
C MET A 45 21.30 1.04 6.29
N VAL A 46 20.49 0.45 7.17
CA VAL A 46 19.46 1.18 7.93
C VAL A 46 20.09 2.21 8.86
N ARG A 47 21.14 1.85 9.61
CA ARG A 47 21.87 2.82 10.46
C ARG A 47 22.52 3.96 9.67
N GLN A 48 22.89 3.71 8.41
CA GLN A 48 23.53 4.68 7.52
C GLN A 48 22.52 5.50 6.69
N GLY A 49 21.21 5.26 6.83
CA GLY A 49 20.17 5.95 6.05
C GLY A 49 20.10 5.54 4.57
N VAL A 50 20.80 4.47 4.16
CA VAL A 50 20.75 3.94 2.79
C VAL A 50 19.43 3.19 2.52
N LEU A 51 18.87 2.59 3.57
CA LEU A 51 17.54 1.99 3.56
C LEU A 51 16.77 2.46 4.79
N GLU A 52 15.46 2.49 4.70
CA GLU A 52 14.59 2.74 5.83
C GLU A 52 13.68 1.54 6.05
N ARG A 53 13.67 0.97 7.26
CA ARG A 53 12.80 -0.16 7.58
C ARG A 53 11.42 0.35 7.98
N VAL A 54 10.43 0.16 7.09
CA VAL A 54 9.05 0.63 7.30
C VAL A 54 8.14 -0.41 7.95
N ALA A 55 8.46 -1.70 7.80
CA ALA A 55 7.78 -2.79 8.48
C ALA A 55 8.72 -3.99 8.63
N ASN A 56 8.24 -5.08 9.27
CA ASN A 56 9.06 -6.28 9.36
C ASN A 56 9.34 -6.88 7.99
N GLY A 57 10.61 -6.89 7.59
CA GLY A 57 11.04 -7.42 6.29
C GLY A 57 10.68 -6.53 5.10
N VAL A 58 10.29 -5.27 5.32
CA VAL A 58 9.97 -4.30 4.26
C VAL A 58 10.82 -3.04 4.46
N PHE A 59 11.46 -2.62 3.39
CA PHE A 59 12.42 -1.52 3.36
C PHE A 59 12.08 -0.55 2.23
N VAL A 60 12.35 0.73 2.42
CA VAL A 60 12.24 1.77 1.40
C VAL A 60 13.65 2.30 1.12
N ASN A 61 13.94 2.63 -0.13
CA ASN A 61 15.08 3.46 -0.49
C ASN A 61 14.69 4.94 -0.28
N PRO A 62 15.10 5.59 0.83
CA PRO A 62 14.70 6.97 1.12
C PRO A 62 15.37 7.99 0.19
N LEU A 63 16.42 7.57 -0.54
CA LEU A 63 17.17 8.39 -1.50
C LEU A 63 16.53 8.37 -2.90
N SER A 64 15.39 7.71 -3.07
CA SER A 64 14.64 7.65 -4.32
C SER A 64 14.30 9.06 -4.80
N GLY A 65 14.62 9.35 -6.07
CA GLY A 65 14.26 10.62 -6.71
C GLY A 65 12.82 10.66 -7.23
N HIS A 66 12.09 9.55 -7.13
CA HIS A 66 10.74 9.42 -7.67
C HIS A 66 9.70 10.11 -6.79
N SER A 67 8.59 10.49 -7.41
CA SER A 67 7.41 10.96 -6.69
C SER A 67 6.98 9.92 -5.64
N ARG A 68 6.63 10.40 -4.44
CA ARG A 68 6.08 9.55 -3.37
C ARG A 68 4.62 9.17 -3.60
N VAL A 69 4.02 9.59 -4.71
CA VAL A 69 2.67 9.17 -5.11
C VAL A 69 2.63 7.65 -5.22
N GLY A 70 1.66 7.03 -4.55
CA GLY A 70 1.51 5.57 -4.49
C GLY A 70 2.51 4.85 -3.57
N LEU A 71 3.39 5.57 -2.84
CA LEU A 71 4.34 4.94 -1.92
C LEU A 71 3.62 4.10 -0.85
N PHE A 72 2.53 4.60 -0.28
CA PHE A 72 1.76 3.86 0.72
C PHE A 72 1.17 2.58 0.15
N GLU A 73 0.66 2.63 -1.09
CA GLU A 73 0.15 1.45 -1.78
C GLU A 73 1.26 0.43 -2.03
N ARG A 74 2.46 0.87 -2.47
CA ARG A 74 3.61 -0.03 -2.66
C ARG A 74 4.05 -0.68 -1.35
N ILE A 75 4.15 0.11 -0.28
CA ILE A 75 4.47 -0.40 1.06
C ILE A 75 3.39 -1.39 1.51
N ALA A 76 2.12 -1.08 1.30
CA ALA A 76 1.02 -1.95 1.67
C ALA A 76 1.09 -3.30 0.93
N SER A 77 1.29 -3.25 -0.40
CA SER A 77 1.52 -4.45 -1.23
C SER A 77 2.71 -5.27 -0.75
N ALA A 78 3.81 -4.62 -0.35
CA ALA A 78 5.00 -5.31 0.18
C ALA A 78 4.74 -5.97 1.55
N ILE A 79 4.01 -5.31 2.46
CA ILE A 79 3.65 -5.84 3.79
C ILE A 79 2.70 -7.06 3.70
N ARG A 80 1.87 -7.11 2.66
CA ARG A 80 0.90 -8.17 2.40
C ARG A 80 1.13 -8.81 1.03
N CYS A 81 2.40 -9.05 0.70
CA CYS A 81 2.78 -9.73 -0.52
C CYS A 81 2.16 -11.13 -0.56
N GLY A 82 1.58 -11.50 -1.71
CA GLY A 82 0.87 -12.77 -1.90
C GLY A 82 -0.61 -12.76 -1.50
N GLU A 83 -1.11 -11.65 -0.94
CA GLU A 83 -2.53 -11.47 -0.59
C GLU A 83 -3.22 -10.52 -1.57
N TYR A 84 -4.54 -10.61 -1.68
CA TYR A 84 -5.34 -9.60 -2.37
C TYR A 84 -5.55 -8.41 -1.45
N ASN A 85 -5.06 -7.25 -1.88
CA ASN A 85 -5.12 -6.00 -1.14
C ASN A 85 -5.78 -4.93 -2.04
N TYR A 86 -6.66 -4.12 -1.47
CA TYR A 86 -7.30 -3.01 -2.19
C TYR A 86 -7.61 -1.86 -1.24
N ILE A 87 -7.55 -0.64 -1.76
CA ILE A 87 -7.92 0.56 -1.01
C ILE A 87 -9.44 0.54 -0.83
N SER A 88 -9.92 0.67 0.40
CA SER A 88 -11.34 0.67 0.72
C SER A 88 -11.61 1.54 1.96
N LEU A 89 -12.82 1.46 2.51
CA LEU A 89 -13.26 2.22 3.69
C LEU A 89 -13.12 3.74 3.42
N GLU A 90 -12.66 4.51 4.40
CA GLU A 90 -12.55 5.96 4.34
C GLU A 90 -11.58 6.43 3.25
N SER A 91 -10.45 5.75 3.05
CA SER A 91 -9.51 6.14 1.99
C SER A 91 -10.16 6.08 0.61
N ALA A 92 -10.90 5.01 0.30
CA ALA A 92 -11.60 4.92 -0.98
C ALA A 92 -12.78 5.90 -1.06
N LEU A 93 -13.59 6.02 -0.01
CA LEU A 93 -14.71 6.97 0.00
C LEU A 93 -14.26 8.42 -0.18
N SER A 94 -13.11 8.80 0.38
CA SER A 94 -12.53 10.13 0.22
C SER A 94 -12.05 10.37 -1.22
N GLU A 95 -11.48 9.34 -1.87
CA GLU A 95 -11.08 9.42 -3.28
C GLU A 95 -12.28 9.61 -4.21
N TRP A 96 -13.46 9.15 -3.79
CA TRP A 96 -14.72 9.34 -4.51
C TRP A 96 -15.48 10.62 -4.13
N GLY A 97 -14.94 11.44 -3.22
CA GLY A 97 -15.65 12.62 -2.72
C GLY A 97 -16.86 12.31 -1.85
N VAL A 98 -17.06 11.05 -1.45
CA VAL A 98 -18.22 10.60 -0.66
C VAL A 98 -18.04 10.88 0.84
N ILE A 99 -16.81 11.11 1.30
CA ILE A 99 -16.56 11.64 2.64
C ILE A 99 -15.65 12.86 2.57
N SER A 100 -15.81 13.77 3.53
CA SER A 100 -14.86 14.87 3.76
C SER A 100 -13.45 14.33 4.00
N GLN A 101 -12.43 15.06 3.52
CA GLN A 101 -11.03 14.63 3.44
C GLN A 101 -10.54 13.83 4.66
N VAL A 102 -9.95 12.67 4.40
CA VAL A 102 -9.23 11.88 5.42
C VAL A 102 -7.86 12.48 5.74
N PRO A 103 -7.27 12.18 6.91
CA PRO A 103 -5.88 12.54 7.17
C PRO A 103 -4.96 12.01 6.06
N GLN A 104 -4.22 12.90 5.40
CA GLN A 104 -3.38 12.57 4.24
C GLN A 104 -2.34 11.47 4.51
N ALA A 105 -1.98 11.27 5.78
CA ALA A 105 -1.01 10.26 6.22
C ALA A 105 -1.66 8.97 6.74
N TYR A 106 -2.86 8.61 6.28
CA TYR A 106 -3.56 7.39 6.69
C TYR A 106 -4.17 6.64 5.49
N LEU A 107 -3.78 5.39 5.30
CA LEU A 107 -4.31 4.52 4.26
C LEU A 107 -5.08 3.34 4.88
N THR A 108 -6.34 3.18 4.49
CA THR A 108 -7.19 2.05 4.85
C THR A 108 -7.24 1.03 3.71
N VAL A 109 -6.82 -0.20 4.01
CA VAL A 109 -6.69 -1.30 3.05
C VAL A 109 -7.51 -2.49 3.52
N MET A 110 -8.32 -3.05 2.63
CA MET A 110 -8.95 -4.35 2.83
C MET A 110 -8.03 -5.44 2.27
N THR A 111 -7.85 -6.53 3.03
CA THR A 111 -6.91 -7.61 2.66
C THR A 111 -7.50 -9.00 2.91
N THR A 112 -7.17 -9.97 2.05
CA THR A 112 -7.43 -11.40 2.33
C THR A 112 -6.52 -11.97 3.42
N GLY A 113 -5.39 -11.31 3.67
CA GLY A 113 -4.44 -11.69 4.70
C GLY A 113 -4.83 -11.25 6.10
N ARG A 114 -3.86 -11.28 7.03
CA ARG A 114 -4.07 -10.88 8.43
C ARG A 114 -4.30 -9.38 8.56
N LYS A 115 -5.27 -9.00 9.40
CA LYS A 115 -5.45 -7.59 9.83
C LYS A 115 -4.22 -7.06 10.57
N GLY A 116 -4.05 -5.74 10.61
CA GLY A 116 -2.99 -5.09 11.38
C GLY A 116 -2.75 -3.64 10.99
N THR A 117 -2.23 -2.85 11.93
CA THR A 117 -1.91 -1.43 11.73
C THR A 117 -0.41 -1.24 11.75
N PHE A 118 0.12 -0.57 10.72
CA PHE A 118 1.55 -0.32 10.56
C PHE A 118 1.80 1.18 10.58
N ARG A 119 2.48 1.64 11.63
CA ARG A 119 2.99 3.01 11.71
C ARG A 119 4.34 3.05 11.02
N THR A 120 4.43 3.79 9.93
CA THR A 120 5.66 4.00 9.16
C THR A 120 6.08 5.46 9.29
N PRO A 121 7.35 5.81 8.97
CA PRO A 121 7.77 7.21 8.92
C PRO A 121 7.01 8.05 7.87
N TYR A 122 6.33 7.40 6.91
CA TYR A 122 5.54 8.07 5.88
C TYR A 122 4.08 8.30 6.30
N GLY A 123 3.57 7.51 7.25
CA GLY A 123 2.17 7.52 7.69
C GLY A 123 1.70 6.15 8.16
N VAL A 124 0.40 6.00 8.35
CA VAL A 124 -0.23 4.78 8.87
C VAL A 124 -0.89 3.99 7.76
N ILE A 125 -0.64 2.69 7.73
CA ILE A 125 -1.36 1.74 6.86
C ILE A 125 -2.15 0.80 7.76
N GLU A 126 -3.47 0.80 7.62
CA GLU A 126 -4.36 -0.09 8.36
C GLU A 126 -4.95 -1.16 7.44
N PHE A 127 -4.67 -2.42 7.77
CA PHE A 127 -5.23 -3.57 7.10
C PHE A 127 -6.43 -4.12 7.87
N THR A 128 -7.56 -4.20 7.20
CA THR A 128 -8.76 -4.89 7.67
C THR A 128 -8.98 -6.18 6.89
N HIS A 129 -9.14 -7.29 7.60
CA HIS A 129 -9.33 -8.60 6.97
C HIS A 129 -10.73 -8.71 6.32
N THR A 130 -10.78 -9.26 5.10
CA THR A 130 -12.01 -9.60 4.38
C THR A 130 -12.00 -11.08 3.99
N LYS A 131 -13.18 -11.72 4.04
CA LYS A 131 -13.40 -13.10 3.54
C LYS A 131 -13.90 -13.13 2.09
N ARG A 132 -13.90 -11.98 1.40
CA ARG A 132 -14.35 -11.88 0.01
C ARG A 132 -13.41 -12.64 -0.91
N SER A 133 -13.98 -13.31 -1.90
CA SER A 133 -13.18 -14.03 -2.89
C SER A 133 -12.46 -13.04 -3.81
N PRO A 134 -11.33 -13.44 -4.42
CA PRO A 134 -10.64 -12.63 -5.42
C PRO A 134 -11.54 -12.14 -6.56
N ALA A 135 -12.48 -12.99 -7.01
CA ALA A 135 -13.44 -12.62 -8.04
C ALA A 135 -14.44 -11.55 -7.57
N ASP A 136 -14.89 -11.61 -6.30
CA ASP A 136 -15.73 -10.54 -5.74
C ASP A 136 -14.96 -9.23 -5.59
N ILE A 137 -13.69 -9.30 -5.16
CA ILE A 137 -12.82 -8.12 -5.05
C ILE A 137 -12.67 -7.49 -6.44
N ALA A 138 -12.23 -8.25 -7.44
CA ALA A 138 -11.98 -7.75 -8.80
C ALA A 138 -13.21 -7.12 -9.46
N ARG A 139 -14.43 -7.62 -9.20
CA ARG A 139 -15.68 -7.02 -9.71
C ARG A 139 -16.05 -5.69 -9.03
N ASN A 140 -15.54 -5.46 -7.82
CA ASN A 140 -15.92 -4.34 -6.97
C ASN A 140 -14.81 -3.31 -6.79
N THR A 141 -13.69 -3.48 -7.48
CA THR A 141 -12.54 -2.59 -7.49
C THR A 141 -12.25 -2.09 -8.90
N ILE A 142 -11.49 -1.01 -9.00
CA ILE A 142 -11.05 -0.42 -10.26
C ILE A 142 -9.55 -0.15 -10.26
N GLU A 143 -8.95 -0.20 -11.45
CA GLU A 143 -7.55 0.17 -11.68
C GLU A 143 -7.46 1.65 -12.09
N ARG A 144 -6.54 2.38 -11.45
CA ARG A 144 -6.31 3.83 -11.70
C ARG A 144 -4.83 4.14 -11.97
N GLY A 145 -4.08 3.18 -12.51
CA GLY A 145 -2.62 3.30 -12.70
C GLY A 145 -1.84 3.40 -11.38
N ARG A 146 -2.46 2.95 -10.27
CA ARG A 146 -1.90 2.94 -8.92
C ARG A 146 -1.51 1.52 -8.50
N PRO A 147 -0.51 1.35 -7.60
CA PRO A 147 -0.05 0.03 -7.14
C PRO A 147 -1.13 -0.84 -6.46
N LEU A 148 -2.21 -0.24 -5.95
CA LEU A 148 -3.38 -0.98 -5.47
C LEU A 148 -4.63 -0.53 -6.21
N GLN A 149 -5.52 -1.48 -6.48
CA GLN A 149 -6.87 -1.18 -6.94
C GLN A 149 -7.68 -0.48 -5.85
N ILE A 150 -8.67 0.31 -6.24
CA ILE A 150 -9.53 1.08 -5.34
C ILE A 150 -10.94 0.49 -5.40
N ALA A 151 -11.56 0.24 -4.25
CA ALA A 151 -12.95 -0.16 -4.17
C ALA A 151 -13.85 0.90 -4.82
N THR A 152 -14.85 0.47 -5.58
CA THR A 152 -15.92 1.36 -6.04
C THR A 152 -16.62 2.00 -4.85
N ALA A 153 -17.22 3.19 -5.01
CA ALA A 153 -17.88 3.88 -3.90
C ALA A 153 -18.92 3.01 -3.16
N PRO A 154 -19.81 2.24 -3.85
CA PRO A 154 -20.74 1.33 -3.17
C PRO A 154 -20.03 0.20 -2.41
N ALA A 155 -18.95 -0.36 -2.98
CA ALA A 155 -18.17 -1.41 -2.34
C ALA A 155 -17.43 -0.89 -1.09
N ALA A 156 -16.87 0.33 -1.15
CA ALA A 156 -16.22 0.98 -0.04
C ALA A 156 -17.20 1.28 1.11
N LEU A 157 -18.41 1.77 0.80
CA LEU A 157 -19.46 1.97 1.81
C LEU A 157 -19.92 0.64 2.42
N ARG A 158 -20.12 -0.39 1.60
CA ARG A 158 -20.44 -1.75 2.06
C ARG A 158 -19.38 -2.27 3.02
N ASP A 159 -18.10 -2.04 2.71
CA ASP A 159 -16.98 -2.42 3.59
C ASP A 159 -17.00 -1.64 4.89
N LEU A 160 -17.21 -0.32 4.83
CA LEU A 160 -17.30 0.57 5.99
C LEU A 160 -18.39 0.11 6.97
N ARG A 161 -19.58 -0.18 6.45
CA ARG A 161 -20.72 -0.74 7.21
C ARG A 161 -20.38 -2.09 7.84
N ARG A 162 -19.80 -3.00 7.08
CA ARG A 162 -19.44 -4.35 7.56
C ARG A 162 -18.45 -4.30 8.73
N VAL A 163 -17.51 -3.36 8.69
CA VAL A 163 -16.48 -3.21 9.73
C VAL A 163 -17.03 -2.46 10.96
N GLY A 164 -18.22 -1.88 10.87
CA GLY A 164 -18.86 -1.15 11.97
C GLY A 164 -18.23 0.23 12.20
N ARG A 165 -17.66 0.85 11.15
CA ARG A 165 -17.11 2.20 11.24
C ARG A 165 -18.21 3.26 11.16
N ASN A 166 -17.94 4.44 11.71
CA ASN A 166 -18.90 5.53 11.77
C ASN A 166 -19.22 6.07 10.36
N LEU A 167 -20.52 6.23 10.07
CA LEU A 167 -21.04 6.67 8.79
C LEU A 167 -21.34 8.18 8.73
N HIS A 168 -21.14 8.93 9.82
CA HIS A 168 -21.54 10.33 9.93
C HIS A 168 -20.95 11.28 8.86
N LEU A 169 -19.78 10.95 8.31
CA LEU A 169 -19.14 11.77 7.28
C LEU A 169 -19.52 11.34 5.86
N VAL A 170 -20.31 10.27 5.71
CA VAL A 170 -20.73 9.76 4.41
C VAL A 170 -21.83 10.66 3.86
N ASP A 171 -21.49 11.33 2.76
CA ASP A 171 -22.42 12.04 1.91
C ASP A 171 -23.15 11.03 1.01
N LEU A 172 -24.41 10.76 1.36
CA LEU A 172 -25.25 9.81 0.63
C LEU A 172 -25.73 10.39 -0.71
N GLU A 173 -25.79 11.71 -0.85
CA GLU A 173 -26.18 12.38 -2.11
C GLU A 173 -25.04 12.23 -3.12
N ALA A 174 -23.81 12.57 -2.72
CA ALA A 174 -22.62 12.39 -3.56
C ALA A 174 -22.43 10.91 -3.99
N LEU A 175 -22.75 9.97 -3.11
CA LEU A 175 -22.74 8.55 -3.45
C LEU A 175 -23.78 8.20 -4.51
N GLN A 176 -24.99 8.74 -4.40
CA GLN A 176 -26.06 8.48 -5.36
C GLN A 176 -25.70 9.06 -6.74
N GLU A 177 -25.17 10.29 -6.78
CA GLU A 177 -24.67 10.90 -8.02
C GLU A 177 -23.61 10.03 -8.70
N TYR A 178 -22.67 9.46 -7.94
CA TYR A 178 -21.68 8.52 -8.47
C TYR A 178 -22.32 7.27 -9.08
N ILE A 179 -23.34 6.71 -8.43
CA ILE A 179 -24.05 5.51 -8.91
C ILE A 179 -24.76 5.84 -10.22
N ASP A 180 -25.51 6.93 -10.26
CA ASP A 180 -26.28 7.36 -11.43
C ASP A 180 -25.37 7.64 -12.62
N ALA A 181 -24.23 8.32 -12.40
CA ALA A 181 -23.25 8.58 -13.44
C ALA A 181 -22.63 7.30 -14.03
N LYS A 182 -22.45 6.25 -13.20
CA LYS A 182 -21.92 4.96 -13.65
C LYS A 182 -22.93 4.16 -14.47
N GLU A 183 -24.21 4.21 -14.08
CA GLU A 183 -25.30 3.56 -14.82
C GLU A 183 -25.50 4.19 -16.21
N GLN A 184 -25.34 5.52 -16.32
CA GLN A 184 -25.41 6.22 -17.62
C GLN A 184 -24.22 5.92 -18.54
N ALA A 185 -23.09 5.48 -17.99
CA ALA A 185 -21.87 5.16 -18.73
C ALA A 185 -21.74 3.67 -19.11
N SER A 186 -22.68 2.81 -18.68
CA SER A 186 -22.71 1.36 -18.94
C SER A 186 -23.75 1.02 -20.02
#